data_AF-A0A3D4TFB9-F1
#
_entry.id   AF-A0A3D4TFB9-F1
#
_cell.length_a   1.000
_cell.length_b   1.000
_cell.length_c   1.000
_cell.angle_alpha   90.00
_cell.angle_beta   90.00
_cell.angle_gamma   90.00
#
_symmetry.space_group_name_H-M   'P 1'
#
loop_
_entity.id
_entity.type
_entity.pdbx_description
1 polymer ?
#
loop_
_entity_poly.entity_id
_entity_poly.type
_entity_poly.pdbx_seq_one_letter_code
_entity_poly.pdbx_strand_id
1 'polypeptide(L)'
;PLKECVDEAKAQGLKVHAWFEYGFSSSYSANGGAIVAAKPTWAGKDQGGNLLVKNGFDWLNGLHPEVQQFMIDLFKEVINNYGVDGVQGDDRLPAMPSTGGYDAYTVGLYQSENAGASPPPNPAESNWINWRVRKLNQFMKRLRNEVKALKPSIMLTMSPSPFPWGRDEYLQDWPTWVDSGWVDAVIPQCYRYDIAAYNASLLQQKSYHRSTTIPLYPGVLLRSGTYTATDGFLSQMVQSNRNNGFKGEVYFFYEGVKDRASWFQGQYPFIR
;
A
#
# COMPACT_ATOMS: atom_id res chain seq x y z
N PRO A 1 8.85 -20.38 -5.48
CA PRO A 1 8.80 -19.79 -4.13
C PRO A 1 7.38 -19.53 -3.59
N LEU A 2 6.52 -18.75 -4.28
CA LEU A 2 5.19 -18.42 -3.76
C LEU A 2 4.28 -19.64 -3.59
N LYS A 3 4.30 -20.58 -4.54
CA LYS A 3 3.47 -21.79 -4.47
C LYS A 3 3.85 -22.64 -3.25
N GLU A 4 5.14 -22.80 -3.00
CA GLU A 4 5.69 -23.53 -1.88
C GLU A 4 5.28 -22.87 -0.55
N CYS A 5 5.34 -21.53 -0.46
CA CYS A 5 4.83 -20.81 0.71
C CYS A 5 3.32 -21.03 0.94
N VAL A 6 2.52 -21.07 -0.13
CA VAL A 6 1.08 -21.34 -0.02
C VAL A 6 0.82 -22.76 0.47
N ASP A 7 1.52 -23.75 -0.09
CA ASP A 7 1.32 -25.16 0.25
C ASP A 7 1.68 -25.41 1.73
N GLU A 8 2.83 -24.89 2.21
CA GLU A 8 3.26 -25.02 3.61
C GLU A 8 2.33 -24.28 4.59
N ALA A 9 1.95 -23.05 4.28
CA ALA A 9 1.05 -22.26 5.15
C ALA A 9 -0.32 -22.93 5.29
N LYS A 10 -0.87 -23.45 4.20
CA LYS A 10 -2.15 -24.16 4.21
C LYS A 10 -2.11 -25.46 4.99
N ALA A 11 -0.99 -26.19 4.96
CA ALA A 11 -0.79 -27.37 5.80
C ALA A 11 -0.86 -27.04 7.30
N GLN A 12 -0.56 -25.80 7.69
CA GLN A 12 -0.71 -25.28 9.05
C GLN A 12 -2.04 -24.54 9.29
N GLY A 13 -2.96 -24.54 8.32
CA GLY A 13 -4.24 -23.84 8.45
C GLY A 13 -4.16 -22.31 8.36
N LEU A 14 -3.04 -21.77 7.87
CA LEU A 14 -2.84 -20.33 7.69
C LEU A 14 -3.41 -19.88 6.33
N LYS A 15 -4.00 -18.69 6.33
CA LYS A 15 -4.39 -17.99 5.10
C LYS A 15 -3.20 -17.24 4.53
N VAL A 16 -3.01 -17.32 3.21
CA VAL A 16 -1.92 -16.62 2.52
C VAL A 16 -2.45 -15.48 1.68
N HIS A 17 -1.95 -14.28 1.96
CA HIS A 17 -2.23 -13.08 1.20
C HIS A 17 -0.96 -12.66 0.45
N ALA A 18 -0.98 -12.64 -0.88
CA ALA A 18 0.19 -12.23 -1.66
C ALA A 18 0.36 -10.70 -1.63
N TRP A 19 1.54 -10.24 -1.23
CA TRP A 19 1.84 -8.84 -1.03
C TRP A 19 2.61 -8.25 -2.22
N PHE A 20 2.04 -7.20 -2.83
CA PHE A 20 2.59 -6.48 -3.98
C PHE A 20 3.38 -5.25 -3.49
N GLU A 21 4.50 -5.51 -2.80
CA GLU A 21 5.34 -4.50 -2.13
C GLU A 21 5.79 -3.35 -3.04
N TYR A 22 6.27 -3.67 -4.25
CA TYR A 22 6.81 -2.66 -5.16
C TYR A 22 5.71 -1.78 -5.76
N GLY A 23 4.48 -2.29 -5.93
CA GLY A 23 3.37 -1.53 -6.52
C GLY A 23 3.78 -0.84 -7.82
N PHE A 24 3.60 0.47 -7.90
CA PHE A 24 4.03 1.27 -9.07
C PHE A 24 5.50 1.71 -9.05
N SER A 25 6.31 1.22 -8.12
CA SER A 25 7.77 1.34 -8.24
C SER A 25 8.30 0.30 -9.24
N SER A 26 9.15 0.78 -10.14
CA SER A 26 9.83 -0.03 -11.15
C SER A 26 11.12 -0.69 -10.67
N SER A 27 11.81 -0.07 -9.70
CA SER A 27 13.09 -0.54 -9.17
C SER A 27 13.53 0.28 -7.95
N TYR A 28 14.57 -0.21 -7.28
CA TYR A 28 15.29 0.53 -6.24
C TYR A 28 16.73 0.83 -6.71
N SER A 29 17.06 2.13 -6.80
CA SER A 29 18.38 2.65 -7.17
C SER A 29 18.94 2.05 -8.46
N ALA A 30 18.08 1.84 -9.47
CA ALA A 30 18.44 1.15 -10.71
C ALA A 30 18.01 1.91 -11.96
N ASN A 31 17.76 3.22 -11.83
CA ASN A 31 17.41 4.11 -12.94
C ASN A 31 16.21 3.59 -13.76
N GLY A 32 15.17 3.11 -13.06
CA GLY A 32 13.93 2.59 -13.64
C GLY A 32 13.96 1.09 -13.96
N GLY A 33 15.13 0.46 -13.84
CA GLY A 33 15.29 -0.98 -13.95
C GLY A 33 14.84 -1.57 -15.29
N ALA A 34 14.56 -2.87 -15.30
CA ALA A 34 14.19 -3.59 -16.52
C ALA A 34 12.85 -3.12 -17.11
N ILE A 35 11.90 -2.69 -16.27
CA ILE A 35 10.57 -2.26 -16.73
C ILE A 35 10.69 -0.97 -17.54
N VAL A 36 11.34 0.07 -17.00
CA VAL A 36 11.53 1.34 -17.73
C VAL A 36 12.46 1.16 -18.92
N ALA A 37 13.50 0.31 -18.82
CA ALA A 37 14.35 0.00 -19.97
C ALA A 37 13.57 -0.61 -21.13
N ALA A 38 12.63 -1.51 -20.85
CA ALA A 38 11.78 -2.14 -21.86
C ALA A 38 10.62 -1.23 -22.33
N LYS A 39 10.09 -0.39 -21.45
CA LYS A 39 8.95 0.51 -21.70
C LYS A 39 9.28 1.95 -21.23
N PRO A 40 10.11 2.71 -21.95
CA PRO A 40 10.54 4.04 -21.49
C PRO A 40 9.39 5.04 -21.28
N THR A 41 8.30 4.90 -22.03
CA THR A 41 7.10 5.74 -21.89
C THR A 41 6.30 5.49 -20.61
N TRP A 42 6.56 4.38 -19.91
CA TRP A 42 5.93 4.08 -18.64
C TRP A 42 6.62 4.77 -17.44
N ALA A 43 7.79 5.39 -17.65
CA ALA A 43 8.48 6.10 -16.59
C ALA A 43 7.65 7.29 -16.07
N GLY A 44 7.48 7.37 -14.76
CA GLY A 44 7.01 8.59 -14.11
C GLY A 44 8.05 9.69 -14.27
N LYS A 45 7.61 10.93 -14.43
CA LYS A 45 8.50 12.10 -14.56
C LYS A 45 8.19 13.15 -13.51
N ASP A 46 9.25 13.75 -12.97
CA ASP A 46 9.16 14.96 -12.17
C ASP A 46 8.97 16.21 -13.06
N GLN A 47 8.77 17.37 -12.44
CA GLN A 47 8.55 18.64 -13.15
C GLN A 47 9.73 19.01 -14.08
N GLY A 48 10.95 18.57 -13.76
CA GLY A 48 12.14 18.81 -14.59
C GLY A 48 12.27 17.85 -15.78
N GLY A 49 11.36 16.87 -15.91
CA GLY A 49 11.42 15.84 -16.94
C GLY A 49 12.39 14.69 -16.62
N ASN A 50 12.93 14.65 -15.39
CA ASN A 50 13.78 13.56 -14.94
C ASN A 50 12.92 12.34 -14.56
N LEU A 51 13.55 11.17 -14.52
CA LEU A 51 12.92 9.98 -13.94
C LEU A 51 12.44 10.30 -12.52
N LEU A 52 11.21 9.93 -12.21
CA LEU A 52 10.63 10.14 -10.89
C LEU A 52 11.27 9.18 -9.88
N VAL A 53 12.05 9.75 -8.96
CA VAL A 53 12.73 9.00 -7.90
C VAL A 53 12.35 9.58 -6.54
N LYS A 54 12.04 8.71 -5.57
CA LYS A 54 11.81 9.10 -4.18
C LYS A 54 12.24 7.98 -3.24
N ASN A 55 13.02 8.32 -2.21
CA ASN A 55 13.57 7.38 -1.24
C ASN A 55 14.33 6.19 -1.88
N GLY A 56 15.04 6.46 -2.98
CA GLY A 56 15.76 5.44 -3.74
C GLY A 56 14.88 4.58 -4.64
N PHE A 57 13.55 4.69 -4.59
CA PHE A 57 12.65 4.00 -5.52
C PHE A 57 12.44 4.80 -6.79
N ASP A 58 12.54 4.12 -7.93
CA ASP A 58 12.21 4.64 -9.26
C ASP A 58 10.75 4.31 -9.57
N TRP A 59 9.99 5.26 -10.11
CA TRP A 59 8.53 5.15 -10.22
C TRP A 59 8.03 5.11 -11.66
N LEU A 60 7.05 4.25 -11.90
CA LEU A 60 6.23 4.26 -13.11
C LEU A 60 5.19 5.37 -13.04
N ASN A 61 4.66 5.78 -14.19
CA ASN A 61 3.48 6.60 -14.27
C ASN A 61 2.24 5.75 -13.90
N GLY A 62 1.83 5.80 -12.64
CA GLY A 62 0.64 5.10 -12.14
C GLY A 62 -0.69 5.58 -12.75
N LEU A 63 -0.70 6.65 -13.53
CA LEU A 63 -1.87 7.16 -14.26
C LEU A 63 -1.92 6.61 -15.70
N HIS A 64 -0.83 6.02 -16.19
CA HIS A 64 -0.77 5.45 -17.53
C HIS A 64 -1.60 4.16 -17.62
N PRO A 65 -2.50 4.01 -18.62
CA PRO A 65 -3.46 2.90 -18.67
C PRO A 65 -2.77 1.54 -18.83
N GLU A 66 -1.66 1.48 -19.57
CA GLU A 66 -0.90 0.23 -19.72
C GLU A 66 -0.17 -0.17 -18.43
N VAL A 67 0.32 0.80 -17.64
CA VAL A 67 0.96 0.52 -16.33
C VAL A 67 -0.10 -0.02 -15.36
N GLN A 68 -1.28 0.59 -15.35
CA GLN A 68 -2.41 0.11 -14.57
C GLN A 68 -2.86 -1.28 -15.00
N GLN A 69 -2.93 -1.54 -16.30
CA GLN A 69 -3.29 -2.86 -16.83
C GLN A 69 -2.27 -3.92 -16.43
N PHE A 70 -0.97 -3.62 -16.58
CA PHE A 70 0.11 -4.49 -16.16
C PHE A 70 -0.02 -4.88 -14.68
N MET A 71 -0.28 -3.92 -13.80
CA MET A 71 -0.48 -4.21 -12.37
C MET A 71 -1.72 -5.08 -12.12
N ILE A 72 -2.85 -4.80 -12.80
CA ILE A 72 -4.06 -5.62 -12.69
C ILE A 72 -3.78 -7.05 -13.16
N ASP A 73 -3.04 -7.23 -14.25
CA ASP A 73 -2.72 -8.55 -14.79
C ASP A 73 -1.80 -9.34 -13.86
N LEU A 74 -0.84 -8.68 -13.20
CA LEU A 74 -0.04 -9.31 -12.13
C LEU A 74 -0.91 -9.81 -10.96
N PHE A 75 -1.89 -8.99 -10.53
CA PHE A 75 -2.86 -9.42 -9.51
C PHE A 75 -3.64 -10.65 -9.99
N LYS A 76 -4.18 -10.62 -11.22
CA LYS A 76 -4.95 -11.74 -11.79
C LYS A 76 -4.11 -13.01 -11.93
N GLU A 77 -2.87 -12.89 -12.38
CA GLU A 77 -1.94 -14.02 -12.51
C GLU A 77 -1.74 -14.72 -11.16
N VAL A 78 -1.45 -13.95 -10.10
CA VAL A 78 -1.25 -14.50 -8.75
C VAL A 78 -2.50 -15.20 -8.24
N ILE A 79 -3.67 -14.59 -8.44
CA ILE A 79 -4.95 -15.15 -8.00
C ILE A 79 -5.25 -16.49 -8.68
N ASN A 80 -5.00 -16.58 -9.99
CA ASN A 80 -5.30 -17.76 -10.78
C ASN A 80 -4.33 -18.91 -10.54
N ASN A 81 -3.05 -18.61 -10.32
CA ASN A 81 -2.00 -19.63 -10.39
C ASN A 81 -1.56 -20.17 -9.03
N TYR A 82 -1.80 -19.45 -7.93
CA TYR A 82 -1.18 -19.79 -6.63
C TYR A 82 -2.18 -20.16 -5.54
N GLY A 83 -3.49 -20.09 -5.79
CA GLY A 83 -4.50 -20.51 -4.82
C GLY A 83 -4.49 -19.68 -3.52
N VAL A 84 -4.04 -18.43 -3.56
CA VAL A 84 -4.00 -17.52 -2.40
C VAL A 84 -5.41 -17.20 -1.86
N ASP A 85 -5.46 -16.82 -0.59
CA ASP A 85 -6.68 -16.39 0.13
C ASP A 85 -6.89 -14.88 0.02
N GLY A 86 -5.83 -14.14 -0.26
CA GLY A 86 -5.86 -12.70 -0.43
C GLY A 86 -4.75 -12.16 -1.32
N VAL A 87 -4.90 -10.90 -1.68
CA VAL A 87 -3.89 -10.07 -2.31
C VAL A 87 -3.85 -8.72 -1.60
N GLN A 88 -2.66 -8.18 -1.39
CA GLN A 88 -2.44 -6.94 -0.65
C GLN A 88 -1.57 -5.98 -1.45
N GLY A 89 -2.05 -4.74 -1.64
CA GLY A 89 -1.20 -3.64 -2.11
C GLY A 89 -0.50 -2.93 -0.95
N ASP A 90 0.60 -2.24 -1.24
CA ASP A 90 1.47 -1.61 -0.24
C ASP A 90 1.41 -0.07 -0.22
N ASP A 91 2.31 0.58 0.51
CA ASP A 91 2.52 2.04 0.47
C ASP A 91 2.97 2.57 -0.92
N ARG A 92 3.24 1.65 -1.86
CA ARG A 92 3.49 1.94 -3.27
C ARG A 92 2.31 1.61 -4.21
N LEU A 93 1.14 1.21 -3.68
CA LEU A 93 -0.01 0.81 -4.50
C LEU A 93 -1.40 1.15 -3.91
N PRO A 94 -2.30 1.76 -4.70
CA PRO A 94 -1.97 2.68 -5.77
C PRO A 94 -1.31 3.93 -5.18
N ALA A 95 -0.10 4.22 -5.63
CA ALA A 95 0.67 5.34 -5.14
C ALA A 95 1.57 5.92 -6.23
N MET A 96 1.88 7.20 -6.13
CA MET A 96 2.90 7.85 -6.93
C MET A 96 3.41 9.07 -6.14
N PRO A 97 4.73 9.34 -6.09
CA PRO A 97 5.25 10.54 -5.45
C PRO A 97 4.53 11.80 -5.93
N SER A 98 4.13 12.65 -5.00
CA SER A 98 3.40 13.88 -5.32
C SER A 98 4.22 14.87 -6.17
N THR A 99 5.54 14.71 -6.23
CA THR A 99 6.46 15.43 -7.13
C THR A 99 6.37 14.99 -8.60
N GLY A 100 5.67 13.88 -8.89
CA GLY A 100 5.55 13.28 -10.22
C GLY A 100 4.32 13.71 -11.03
N GLY A 101 4.04 12.99 -12.12
CA GLY A 101 2.87 13.24 -12.98
C GLY A 101 3.08 14.35 -14.01
N TYR A 102 4.33 14.68 -14.33
CA TYR A 102 4.69 15.66 -15.36
C TYR A 102 5.18 14.99 -16.66
N ASP A 103 4.97 13.69 -16.79
CA ASP A 103 5.20 12.97 -18.04
C ASP A 103 4.16 13.37 -19.10
N ALA A 104 4.50 13.17 -20.37
CA ALA A 104 3.69 13.64 -21.50
C ALA A 104 2.24 13.11 -21.49
N TYR A 105 2.04 11.85 -21.08
CA TYR A 105 0.70 11.28 -20.99
C TYR A 105 -0.12 11.99 -19.92
N THR A 106 0.43 12.12 -18.71
CA THR A 106 -0.30 12.74 -17.59
C THR A 106 -0.59 14.22 -17.85
N VAL A 107 0.37 14.96 -18.41
CA VAL A 107 0.18 16.37 -18.80
C VAL A 107 -0.93 16.51 -19.84
N GLY A 108 -0.91 15.70 -20.90
CA GLY A 108 -1.94 15.72 -21.93
C GLY A 108 -3.33 15.35 -21.39
N LEU A 109 -3.40 14.34 -20.51
CA LEU A 109 -4.65 13.97 -19.85
C LEU A 109 -5.18 15.12 -18.98
N TYR A 110 -4.33 15.76 -18.18
CA TYR A 110 -4.74 16.90 -17.37
C TYR A 110 -5.27 18.05 -18.23
N GLN A 111 -4.56 18.43 -19.30
CA GLN A 111 -5.00 19.46 -20.23
C GLN A 111 -6.36 19.13 -20.84
N SER A 112 -6.58 17.89 -21.26
CA SER A 112 -7.85 17.46 -21.85
C SER A 112 -9.04 17.59 -20.87
N GLU A 113 -8.79 17.44 -19.57
CA GLU A 113 -9.82 17.49 -18.53
C GLU A 113 -9.96 18.85 -17.86
N ASN A 114 -9.06 19.79 -18.16
CA ASN A 114 -9.00 21.12 -17.53
C ASN A 114 -8.94 22.22 -18.59
N ALA A 115 -9.70 22.08 -19.68
CA ALA A 115 -9.87 23.09 -20.73
C ALA A 115 -8.54 23.59 -21.34
N GLY A 116 -7.56 22.69 -21.51
CA GLY A 116 -6.25 22.99 -22.06
C GLY A 116 -5.25 23.57 -21.06
N ALA A 117 -5.62 23.76 -19.79
CA ALA A 117 -4.70 24.25 -18.77
C ALA A 117 -3.59 23.23 -18.49
N SER A 118 -2.34 23.70 -18.44
CA SER A 118 -1.21 22.86 -18.03
C SER A 118 -1.25 22.56 -16.53
N PRO A 119 -0.67 21.42 -16.08
CA PRO A 119 -0.53 21.13 -14.66
C PRO A 119 0.19 22.26 -13.91
N PRO A 120 -0.22 22.58 -12.67
CA PRO A 120 0.47 23.57 -11.85
C PRO A 120 1.96 23.25 -11.66
N PRO A 121 2.84 24.26 -11.67
CA PRO A 121 4.28 24.03 -11.47
C PRO A 121 4.60 23.59 -10.04
N ASN A 122 3.76 23.93 -9.06
CA ASN A 122 3.92 23.43 -7.70
C ASN A 122 3.27 22.04 -7.58
N PRO A 123 4.04 20.96 -7.37
CA PRO A 123 3.49 19.61 -7.21
C PRO A 123 2.56 19.46 -6.00
N ALA A 124 2.70 20.30 -4.98
CA ALA A 124 1.88 20.30 -3.78
C ALA A 124 0.61 21.16 -3.91
N GLU A 125 0.34 21.75 -5.08
CA GLU A 125 -0.89 22.51 -5.30
C GLU A 125 -2.13 21.62 -5.12
N SER A 126 -3.10 22.10 -4.34
CA SER A 126 -4.22 21.29 -3.87
C SER A 126 -5.08 20.72 -4.99
N ASN A 127 -5.36 21.48 -6.06
CA ASN A 127 -6.16 20.98 -7.17
C ASN A 127 -5.42 19.89 -7.95
N TRP A 128 -4.10 20.03 -8.10
CA TRP A 128 -3.24 19.06 -8.75
C TRP A 128 -3.11 17.77 -7.96
N ILE A 129 -2.91 17.85 -6.64
CA ILE A 129 -2.96 16.68 -5.75
C ILE A 129 -4.33 16.00 -5.86
N ASN A 130 -5.41 16.76 -5.68
CA ASN A 130 -6.77 16.22 -5.71
C ASN A 130 -7.12 15.54 -7.04
N TRP A 131 -6.70 16.11 -8.16
CA TRP A 131 -6.94 15.53 -9.47
C TRP A 131 -6.23 14.17 -9.61
N ARG A 132 -4.94 14.08 -9.26
CA ARG A 132 -4.19 12.81 -9.33
C ARG A 132 -4.68 11.76 -8.33
N VAL A 133 -5.03 12.18 -7.10
CA VAL A 133 -5.67 11.31 -6.11
C VAL A 133 -6.94 10.69 -6.68
N ARG A 134 -7.81 11.47 -7.35
CA ARG A 134 -9.01 10.93 -8.00
C ARG A 134 -8.69 9.91 -9.09
N LYS A 135 -7.61 10.10 -9.86
CA LYS A 135 -7.16 9.11 -10.87
C LYS A 135 -6.71 7.80 -10.23
N LEU A 136 -5.92 7.86 -9.16
CA LEU A 136 -5.51 6.65 -8.43
C LEU A 136 -6.69 5.96 -7.72
N ASN A 137 -7.66 6.73 -7.22
CA ASN A 137 -8.91 6.20 -6.68
C ASN A 137 -9.74 5.45 -7.74
N GLN A 138 -9.79 5.98 -8.97
CA GLN A 138 -10.43 5.28 -10.10
C GLN A 138 -9.73 3.96 -10.42
N PHE A 139 -8.39 3.92 -10.36
CA PHE A 139 -7.65 2.67 -10.46
C PHE A 139 -7.98 1.71 -9.31
N MET A 140 -8.03 2.16 -8.06
CA MET A 140 -8.37 1.30 -6.93
C MET A 140 -9.74 0.65 -7.10
N LYS A 141 -10.75 1.43 -7.54
CA LYS A 141 -12.07 0.92 -7.89
C LYS A 141 -12.00 -0.14 -9.01
N ARG A 142 -11.20 0.12 -10.05
CA ARG A 142 -11.03 -0.83 -11.16
C ARG A 142 -10.38 -2.13 -10.70
N LEU A 143 -9.26 -2.04 -9.96
CA LEU A 143 -8.57 -3.18 -9.37
C LEU A 143 -9.52 -4.03 -8.52
N ARG A 144 -10.31 -3.37 -7.65
CA ARG A 144 -11.36 -4.02 -6.87
C ARG A 144 -12.32 -4.84 -7.73
N ASN A 145 -12.89 -4.21 -8.76
CA ASN A 145 -13.88 -4.85 -9.62
C ASN A 145 -13.28 -6.06 -10.36
N GLU A 146 -12.07 -5.93 -10.90
CA GLU A 146 -11.38 -6.99 -11.63
C GLU A 146 -11.03 -8.17 -10.71
N VAL A 147 -10.49 -7.90 -9.51
CA VAL A 147 -10.16 -8.93 -8.51
C VAL A 147 -11.42 -9.67 -8.05
N LYS A 148 -12.51 -8.92 -7.77
CA LYS A 148 -13.76 -9.51 -7.29
C LYS A 148 -14.56 -10.23 -8.36
N ALA A 149 -14.47 -9.79 -9.62
CA ALA A 149 -15.03 -10.53 -10.75
C ALA A 149 -14.32 -11.87 -10.94
N LEU A 150 -13.01 -11.92 -10.70
CA LEU A 150 -12.23 -13.15 -10.82
C LEU A 150 -12.51 -14.14 -9.69
N LYS A 151 -12.52 -13.67 -8.43
CA LYS A 151 -12.78 -14.50 -7.25
C LYS A 151 -13.49 -13.69 -6.18
N PRO A 152 -14.84 -13.74 -6.08
CA PRO A 152 -15.60 -12.90 -5.15
C PRO A 152 -15.19 -13.04 -3.67
N SER A 153 -14.72 -14.22 -3.26
CA SER A 153 -14.32 -14.52 -1.88
C SER A 153 -12.88 -14.13 -1.54
N ILE A 154 -12.03 -13.76 -2.51
CA ILE A 154 -10.63 -13.43 -2.21
C ILE A 154 -10.54 -12.12 -1.45
N MET A 155 -9.66 -12.00 -0.47
CA MET A 155 -9.42 -10.73 0.22
C MET A 155 -8.59 -9.77 -0.64
N LEU A 156 -9.00 -8.50 -0.72
CA LEU A 156 -8.21 -7.40 -1.28
C LEU A 156 -7.95 -6.38 -0.19
N THR A 157 -6.72 -6.32 0.31
CA THR A 157 -6.32 -5.42 1.40
C THR A 157 -5.27 -4.42 0.93
N MET A 158 -5.07 -3.33 1.66
CA MET A 158 -4.02 -2.34 1.36
C MET A 158 -3.27 -1.97 2.63
N SER A 159 -1.93 -1.88 2.57
CA SER A 159 -1.06 -1.41 3.66
C SER A 159 -0.43 -0.05 3.37
N PRO A 160 -1.22 1.04 3.29
CA PRO A 160 -0.73 2.35 2.88
C PRO A 160 0.13 3.01 3.96
N SER A 161 0.87 4.04 3.56
CA SER A 161 1.41 5.00 4.53
C SER A 161 0.29 5.70 5.33
N PRO A 162 0.54 6.11 6.60
CA PRO A 162 -0.46 6.80 7.41
C PRO A 162 -1.03 8.06 6.74
N PHE A 163 -2.35 8.25 6.80
CA PHE A 163 -3.03 9.44 6.28
C PHE A 163 -2.97 10.60 7.29
N PRO A 164 -2.83 11.87 6.85
CA PRO A 164 -2.82 12.33 5.46
C PRO A 164 -1.46 12.28 4.77
N TRP A 165 -0.38 11.90 5.46
CA TRP A 165 0.97 11.90 4.86
C TRP A 165 1.07 11.03 3.60
N GLY A 166 0.49 9.81 3.60
CA GLY A 166 0.42 8.96 2.41
C GLY A 166 -0.32 9.59 1.23
N ARG A 167 -1.32 10.44 1.50
CA ARG A 167 -2.02 11.22 0.47
C ARG A 167 -1.14 12.33 -0.07
N ASP A 168 -0.52 13.09 0.81
CA ASP A 168 0.19 14.31 0.43
C ASP A 168 1.54 14.00 -0.24
N GLU A 169 2.16 12.89 0.14
CA GLU A 169 3.47 12.48 -0.36
C GLU A 169 3.41 11.44 -1.49
N TYR A 170 2.34 10.64 -1.53
CA TYR A 170 2.19 9.48 -2.42
C TYR A 170 0.82 9.33 -3.06
N LEU A 171 -0.08 10.31 -2.87
CA LEU A 171 -1.42 10.33 -3.48
C LEU A 171 -2.32 9.15 -3.05
N GLN A 172 -1.99 8.48 -1.93
CA GLN A 172 -2.79 7.40 -1.35
C GLN A 172 -3.93 7.94 -0.50
N ASP A 173 -5.17 7.71 -0.93
CA ASP A 173 -6.38 8.16 -0.24
C ASP A 173 -7.18 6.98 0.30
N TRP A 174 -6.58 6.27 1.25
CA TRP A 174 -7.18 5.09 1.86
C TRP A 174 -8.55 5.34 2.51
N PRO A 175 -8.85 6.52 3.11
CA PRO A 175 -10.18 6.78 3.64
C PRO A 175 -11.27 6.63 2.57
N THR A 176 -11.05 7.16 1.37
CA THR A 176 -11.98 7.00 0.24
C THR A 176 -12.12 5.53 -0.17
N TRP A 177 -11.04 4.75 -0.17
CA TRP A 177 -11.09 3.33 -0.54
C TRP A 177 -11.93 2.53 0.45
N VAL A 178 -11.80 2.83 1.74
CA VAL A 178 -12.57 2.22 2.82
C VAL A 178 -14.04 2.63 2.76
N ASP A 179 -14.32 3.93 2.68
CA ASP A 179 -15.68 4.47 2.67
C ASP A 179 -16.47 4.03 1.41
N SER A 180 -15.76 3.75 0.32
CA SER A 180 -16.35 3.26 -0.93
C SER A 180 -16.44 1.72 -1.03
N GLY A 181 -15.94 0.98 -0.03
CA GLY A 181 -15.92 -0.49 -0.05
C GLY A 181 -15.01 -1.10 -1.13
N TRP A 182 -13.95 -0.38 -1.52
CA TRP A 182 -13.00 -0.82 -2.55
C TRP A 182 -11.87 -1.71 -2.01
N VAL A 183 -11.79 -1.84 -0.69
CA VAL A 183 -10.91 -2.78 0.01
C VAL A 183 -11.73 -3.57 1.02
N ASP A 184 -11.28 -4.78 1.35
CA ASP A 184 -11.88 -5.60 2.39
C ASP A 184 -11.27 -5.32 3.78
N ALA A 185 -10.09 -4.69 3.83
CA ALA A 185 -9.47 -4.14 5.03
C ALA A 185 -8.39 -3.11 4.66
N VAL A 186 -8.08 -2.20 5.58
CA VAL A 186 -6.94 -1.29 5.45
C VAL A 186 -5.96 -1.50 6.60
N ILE A 187 -4.66 -1.41 6.30
CA ILE A 187 -3.57 -1.70 7.23
C ILE A 187 -2.56 -0.54 7.23
N PRO A 188 -2.91 0.67 7.73
CA PRO A 188 -1.99 1.79 7.72
C PRO A 188 -0.71 1.44 8.49
N GLN A 189 0.45 1.74 7.89
CA GLN A 189 1.77 1.45 8.45
C GLN A 189 2.11 2.39 9.62
N CYS A 190 1.57 2.13 10.80
CA CYS A 190 1.79 2.88 12.05
C CYS A 190 3.17 2.60 12.67
N TYR A 191 4.23 2.58 11.85
CA TYR A 191 5.58 2.23 12.28
C TYR A 191 6.18 3.33 13.15
N ARG A 192 6.39 3.05 14.44
CA ARG A 192 6.93 3.99 15.42
C ARG A 192 7.87 3.25 16.37
N TYR A 193 8.74 4.01 17.02
CA TYR A 193 9.81 3.48 17.88
C TYR A 193 9.55 3.73 19.38
N ASP A 194 8.45 4.41 19.70
CA ASP A 194 7.99 4.67 21.06
C ASP A 194 6.45 4.69 21.11
N ILE A 195 5.90 4.48 22.32
CA ILE A 195 4.46 4.34 22.52
C ILE A 195 3.68 5.66 22.38
N ALA A 196 4.29 6.81 22.65
CA ALA A 196 3.62 8.09 22.52
C ALA A 196 3.37 8.41 21.03
N ALA A 197 4.39 8.22 20.19
CA ALA A 197 4.27 8.40 18.75
C ALA A 197 3.36 7.34 18.11
N TYR A 198 3.38 6.09 18.60
CA TYR A 198 2.46 5.05 18.17
C TYR A 198 1.00 5.43 18.47
N ASN A 199 0.71 5.87 19.71
CA ASN A 199 -0.63 6.30 20.10
C ASN A 199 -1.13 7.50 19.28
N ALA A 200 -0.26 8.48 19.02
CA ALA A 200 -0.61 9.62 18.18
C ALA A 200 -0.96 9.18 16.75
N SER A 201 -0.14 8.30 16.15
CA SER A 201 -0.39 7.73 14.82
C SER A 201 -1.70 6.94 14.80
N LEU A 202 -1.92 6.09 15.81
CA LEU A 202 -3.10 5.24 15.94
C LEU A 202 -4.39 6.08 16.02
N LEU A 203 -4.43 7.08 16.90
CA LEU A 203 -5.57 7.97 17.05
C LEU A 203 -5.83 8.82 15.80
N GLN A 204 -4.75 9.24 15.12
CA GLN A 204 -4.88 9.94 13.84
C GLN A 204 -5.50 9.03 12.78
N GLN A 205 -5.04 7.79 12.62
CA GLN A 205 -5.64 6.88 11.62
C GLN A 205 -7.10 6.55 11.98
N LYS A 206 -7.40 6.39 13.28
CA LYS A 206 -8.77 6.17 13.76
C LYS A 206 -9.71 7.31 13.40
N SER A 207 -9.26 8.57 13.46
CA SER A 207 -10.14 9.73 13.17
C SER A 207 -10.58 9.82 11.71
N TYR A 208 -9.83 9.19 10.78
CA TYR A 208 -10.20 9.08 9.37
C TYR A 208 -11.00 7.81 9.04
N HIS A 209 -11.04 6.82 9.94
CA HIS A 209 -11.76 5.57 9.74
C HIS A 209 -13.24 5.74 10.11
N ARG A 210 -14.09 5.98 9.10
CA ARG A 210 -15.53 6.21 9.27
C ARG A 210 -16.37 4.95 9.06
N SER A 211 -15.86 4.00 8.28
CA SER A 211 -16.55 2.75 7.98
C SER A 211 -16.73 1.88 9.22
N THR A 212 -17.93 1.34 9.40
CA THR A 212 -18.26 0.38 10.46
C THR A 212 -18.15 -1.07 9.99
N THR A 213 -17.96 -1.31 8.69
CA THR A 213 -17.99 -2.64 8.06
C THR A 213 -16.63 -3.08 7.55
N ILE A 214 -15.79 -2.13 7.11
CA ILE A 214 -14.45 -2.42 6.63
C ILE A 214 -13.46 -2.22 7.79
N PRO A 215 -12.78 -3.28 8.26
CA PRO A 215 -11.86 -3.17 9.38
C PRO A 215 -10.59 -2.37 9.03
N LEU A 216 -10.11 -1.64 10.03
CA LEU A 216 -8.76 -1.08 10.07
C LEU A 216 -7.91 -1.93 11.03
N TYR A 217 -6.77 -2.41 10.56
CA TYR A 217 -5.78 -3.10 11.39
C TYR A 217 -4.50 -2.27 11.46
N PRO A 218 -4.06 -1.77 12.62
CA PRO A 218 -2.81 -1.03 12.71
C PRO A 218 -1.61 -1.90 12.27
N GLY A 219 -0.79 -1.37 11.35
CA GLY A 219 0.49 -1.96 10.99
C GLY A 219 1.55 -1.64 12.05
N VAL A 220 2.06 -2.67 12.73
CA VAL A 220 3.03 -2.60 13.82
C VAL A 220 4.43 -2.89 13.28
N LEU A 221 5.38 -1.99 13.57
CA LEU A 221 6.78 -2.23 13.26
C LEU A 221 7.40 -3.23 14.27
N LEU A 222 7.57 -4.46 13.83
CA LEU A 222 8.33 -5.50 14.49
C LEU A 222 9.83 -5.38 14.20
N ARG A 223 10.23 -5.15 12.94
CA ARG A 223 11.64 -5.13 12.52
C ARG A 223 11.87 -4.21 11.32
N SER A 224 13.00 -3.51 11.32
CA SER A 224 13.56 -2.78 10.17
C SER A 224 15.08 -2.68 10.28
N GLY A 225 15.81 -3.19 9.29
CA GLY A 225 17.26 -3.27 9.34
C GLY A 225 17.77 -4.04 10.57
N THR A 226 18.53 -3.36 11.43
CA THR A 226 19.04 -3.91 12.71
C THR A 226 18.09 -3.71 13.88
N TYR A 227 17.06 -2.85 13.75
CA TYR A 227 16.07 -2.62 14.80
C TYR A 227 15.10 -3.79 14.91
N THR A 228 14.75 -4.17 16.14
CA THR A 228 13.65 -5.08 16.44
C THR A 228 12.93 -4.59 17.69
N ALA A 229 11.62 -4.38 17.62
CA ALA A 229 10.81 -3.93 18.75
C ALA A 229 10.96 -4.89 19.94
N THR A 230 10.98 -4.38 21.16
CA THR A 230 11.09 -5.22 22.37
C THR A 230 9.73 -5.82 22.73
N ASP A 231 9.72 -6.94 23.45
CA ASP A 231 8.50 -7.58 23.98
C ASP A 231 7.62 -6.58 24.73
N GLY A 232 8.23 -5.76 25.60
CA GLY A 232 7.52 -4.73 26.36
C GLY A 232 6.84 -3.70 25.45
N PHE A 233 7.53 -3.26 24.39
CA PHE A 233 6.96 -2.29 23.46
C PHE A 233 5.86 -2.90 22.58
N LEU A 234 6.04 -4.15 22.11
CA LEU A 234 5.00 -4.89 21.38
C LEU A 234 3.73 -5.04 22.23
N SER A 235 3.88 -5.41 23.51
CA SER A 235 2.76 -5.49 24.45
C SER A 235 2.05 -4.15 24.65
N GLN A 236 2.80 -3.04 24.73
CA GLN A 236 2.22 -1.70 24.82
C GLN A 236 1.41 -1.33 23.58
N MET A 237 1.92 -1.62 22.37
CA MET A 237 1.22 -1.35 21.12
C MET A 237 -0.07 -2.16 21.00
N VAL A 238 -0.04 -3.46 21.34
CA VAL A 238 -1.26 -4.30 21.34
C VAL A 238 -2.27 -3.83 22.37
N GLN A 239 -1.82 -3.44 23.58
CA GLN A 239 -2.73 -2.89 24.58
C GLN A 239 -3.36 -1.57 24.11
N SER A 240 -2.59 -0.71 23.44
CA SER A 240 -3.11 0.53 22.86
C SER A 240 -4.14 0.26 21.76
N ASN A 241 -3.88 -0.69 20.87
CA ASN A 241 -4.85 -1.13 19.85
C ASN A 241 -6.18 -1.54 20.49
N ARG A 242 -6.11 -2.42 21.49
CA ARG A 242 -7.29 -2.93 22.22
C ARG A 242 -8.05 -1.83 22.95
N ASN A 243 -7.34 -0.96 23.68
CA ASN A 243 -7.94 0.19 24.40
C ASN A 243 -8.65 1.15 23.44
N ASN A 244 -8.18 1.25 22.20
CA ASN A 244 -8.78 2.08 21.16
C ASN A 244 -9.79 1.31 20.28
N GLY A 245 -10.16 0.08 20.65
CA GLY A 245 -11.25 -0.67 20.02
C GLY A 245 -10.87 -1.40 18.72
N PHE A 246 -9.59 -1.42 18.35
CA PHE A 246 -9.12 -2.20 17.21
C PHE A 246 -9.23 -3.71 17.52
N LYS A 247 -9.58 -4.49 16.49
CA LYS A 247 -9.88 -5.93 16.62
C LYS A 247 -8.75 -6.84 16.14
N GLY A 248 -7.61 -6.27 15.79
CA GLY A 248 -6.41 -6.98 15.38
C GLY A 248 -5.31 -6.03 14.94
N GLU A 249 -4.16 -6.59 14.59
CA GLU A 249 -2.97 -5.88 14.13
C GLU A 249 -2.20 -6.73 13.12
N VAL A 250 -1.32 -6.08 12.35
CA VAL A 250 -0.43 -6.73 11.39
C VAL A 250 1.01 -6.33 11.69
N TYR A 251 1.93 -7.30 11.73
CA TYR A 251 3.34 -7.06 12.08
C TYR A 251 4.23 -7.02 10.84
N PHE A 252 5.11 -6.02 10.78
CA PHE A 252 6.09 -5.85 9.71
C PHE A 252 7.50 -5.57 10.26
N PHE A 253 8.59 -6.12 9.78
CA PHE A 253 8.69 -7.21 8.80
C PHE A 253 8.90 -8.57 9.49
N TYR A 254 8.61 -9.64 8.74
CA TYR A 254 8.50 -11.02 9.25
C TYR A 254 9.78 -11.54 9.91
N GLU A 255 10.94 -10.97 9.56
CA GLU A 255 12.26 -11.41 10.03
C GLU A 255 12.41 -11.27 11.55
N GLY A 256 11.62 -10.39 12.18
CA GLY A 256 11.61 -10.25 13.64
C GLY A 256 10.79 -11.30 14.38
N VAL A 257 10.01 -12.14 13.68
CA VAL A 257 9.14 -13.15 14.32
C VAL A 257 9.98 -14.15 15.10
N LYS A 258 11.06 -14.66 14.50
CA LYS A 258 11.98 -15.61 15.17
C LYS A 258 12.63 -15.02 16.42
N ASP A 259 12.93 -13.72 16.40
CA ASP A 259 13.59 -13.01 17.50
C ASP A 259 12.61 -12.75 18.67
N ARG A 260 11.31 -12.93 18.43
CA ARG A 260 10.20 -12.66 19.36
C ARG A 260 9.23 -13.83 19.50
N ALA A 261 9.67 -15.05 19.17
CA ALA A 261 8.79 -16.22 19.09
C ALA A 261 8.06 -16.49 20.41
N SER A 262 8.77 -16.43 21.55
CA SER A 262 8.16 -16.64 22.88
C SER A 262 7.09 -15.59 23.21
N TRP A 263 7.30 -14.34 22.79
CA TRP A 263 6.32 -13.28 22.97
C TRP A 263 5.05 -13.55 22.15
N PHE A 264 5.20 -13.91 20.87
CA PHE A 264 4.06 -14.26 20.01
C PHE A 264 3.28 -15.46 20.54
N GLN A 265 3.97 -16.52 21.00
CA GLN A 265 3.33 -17.71 21.60
C GLN A 265 2.52 -17.35 22.85
N GLY A 266 3.04 -16.47 23.71
CA GLY A 266 2.32 -16.00 24.89
C GLY A 266 1.14 -15.07 24.54
N GLN A 267 1.30 -14.22 23.53
CA GLN A 267 0.31 -13.23 23.14
C GLN A 267 -0.86 -13.83 22.34
N TYR A 268 -0.59 -14.84 21.51
CA TYR A 268 -1.56 -15.49 20.62
C TYR A 268 -1.57 -17.01 20.80
N PRO A 269 -1.94 -17.52 21.99
CA PRO A 269 -1.81 -18.95 22.32
C PRO A 269 -2.70 -19.88 21.48
N PHE A 270 -3.62 -19.32 20.69
CA PHE A 270 -4.54 -20.07 19.82
C PHE A 270 -4.19 -19.98 18.33
N ILE A 271 -3.18 -19.18 17.96
CA ILE A 271 -2.62 -19.20 16.61
C ILE A 271 -1.55 -20.30 16.61
N ARG A 272 -1.86 -21.42 15.97
CA ARG A 272 -0.97 -22.57 15.81
C ARG A 272 -0.31 -22.54 14.44
#